data_AF-A0A8J6SND5-F1
#
_entry.id   AF-A0A8J6SND5-F1
#
_cell.length_a   1.000
_cell.length_b   1.000
_cell.length_c   1.000
_cell.angle_alpha   90.00
_cell.angle_beta   90.00
_cell.angle_gamma   90.00
#
_symmetry.space_group_name_H-M   'P 1'
#
loop_
_entity.id
_entity.type
_entity.pdbx_description
1 polymer ?
#
loop_
_entity_poly.entity_id
_entity_poly.type
_entity_poly.pdbx_seq_one_letter_code
_entity_poly.pdbx_strand_id
1 'polypeptide(L)'
;MAFNQHGLEASIGEVPLKLSYHIFETLPSTNQTVWKLMEQGAEPGTVAIALEQTAGRGQWGRQWQSSLGGLYLSLALAPNLPATNSALLTLCSAWGIATALRSHSIPVFIKWPNDLILWGRKLGGILTETRVQQGKITKAVVGVGINWANPVPETGINLQSFFEQQPQQVIPSLEILAAITLQGIFTGYQYASPKQIETLLPSYLELLTSKGRCVIVDGRSGVVVGVAPTGELRVRLYSGAAAEEICLQPGTISLGYER
;
A
#
# COMPACT_ATOMS: atom_id res chain seq x y z
N MET A 1 -17.19 12.52 -13.75
CA MET A 1 -17.91 12.94 -12.54
C MET A 1 -16.92 13.60 -11.62
N ALA A 2 -17.29 14.70 -10.97
CA ALA A 2 -16.45 15.33 -9.96
C ALA A 2 -16.42 14.46 -8.68
N PHE A 3 -15.26 14.38 -8.02
CA PHE A 3 -15.14 13.67 -6.74
C PHE A 3 -15.92 14.41 -5.65
N ASN A 4 -16.79 13.71 -4.94
CA ASN A 4 -17.65 14.29 -3.91
C ASN A 4 -16.99 14.17 -2.52
N GLN A 5 -16.35 15.24 -2.04
CA GLN A 5 -15.75 15.29 -0.71
C GLN A 5 -16.74 14.89 0.40
N HIS A 6 -18.01 15.31 0.30
CA HIS A 6 -19.00 15.03 1.34
C HIS A 6 -19.34 13.54 1.43
N GLY A 7 -19.31 12.82 0.31
CA GLY A 7 -19.48 11.37 0.29
C GLY A 7 -18.34 10.63 1.01
N LEU A 8 -17.11 11.12 0.88
CA LEU A 8 -15.95 10.61 1.61
C LEU A 8 -16.08 10.87 3.11
N GLU A 9 -16.40 12.11 3.49
CA GLU A 9 -16.58 12.52 4.89
C GLU A 9 -17.70 11.75 5.59
N ALA A 10 -18.80 11.45 4.89
CA ALA A 10 -19.88 10.63 5.42
C ALA A 10 -19.50 9.16 5.61
N SER A 11 -18.50 8.66 4.86
CA SER A 11 -18.12 7.24 4.82
C SER A 11 -16.90 6.91 5.68
N ILE A 12 -16.03 7.88 5.97
CA ILE A 12 -14.73 7.65 6.62
C ILE A 12 -14.84 7.20 8.09
N GLY A 13 -15.93 7.53 8.77
CA GLY A 13 -16.11 7.21 10.19
C GLY A 13 -15.04 7.87 11.08
N GLU A 14 -14.81 7.31 12.27
CA GLU A 14 -13.81 7.82 13.20
C GLU A 14 -12.39 7.41 12.80
N VAL A 15 -11.48 8.39 12.82
CA VAL A 15 -10.05 8.23 12.52
C VAL A 15 -9.23 9.00 13.56
N PRO A 16 -7.97 8.58 13.83
CA PRO A 16 -7.18 9.15 14.93
C PRO A 16 -6.64 10.55 14.65
N LEU A 17 -6.79 11.06 13.42
CA LEU A 17 -6.34 12.39 13.01
C LEU A 17 -7.50 13.19 12.42
N LYS A 18 -7.52 14.50 12.66
CA LYS A 18 -8.38 15.40 11.90
C LYS A 18 -7.90 15.43 10.46
N LEU A 19 -8.79 15.08 9.52
CA LEU A 19 -8.46 15.06 8.10
C LEU A 19 -8.70 16.41 7.44
N SER A 20 -7.83 16.77 6.51
CA SER A 20 -7.99 17.91 5.61
C SER A 20 -7.81 17.44 4.18
N TYR A 21 -8.86 17.58 3.36
CA TYR A 21 -8.89 17.05 2.00
C TYR A 21 -8.54 18.12 0.97
N HIS A 22 -7.62 17.77 0.07
CA HIS A 22 -7.27 18.55 -1.11
C HIS A 22 -7.54 17.70 -2.34
N ILE A 23 -8.62 18.02 -3.06
CA ILE A 23 -9.09 17.25 -4.20
C ILE A 23 -8.72 17.99 -5.49
N PHE A 24 -8.16 17.27 -6.45
CA PHE A 24 -7.70 17.80 -7.71
C PHE A 24 -8.27 16.97 -8.86
N GLU A 25 -8.65 17.63 -9.95
CA GLU A 25 -8.96 16.93 -11.20
C GLU A 25 -7.69 16.27 -11.75
N THR A 26 -6.63 17.05 -11.90
CA THR A 26 -5.35 16.58 -12.45
C THR A 26 -4.18 17.24 -11.73
N LEU A 27 -3.14 16.48 -11.42
CA LEU A 27 -1.87 16.98 -10.88
C LEU A 27 -0.70 16.07 -11.26
N PRO A 28 0.58 16.46 -11.04
CA PRO A 28 1.70 15.57 -11.34
C PRO A 28 1.75 14.33 -10.43
N SER A 29 1.70 14.50 -9.11
CA SER A 29 1.70 13.40 -8.14
C SER A 29 1.10 13.82 -6.80
N THR A 30 0.19 13.04 -6.23
CA THR A 30 -0.43 13.30 -4.93
C THR A 30 0.61 13.29 -3.82
N ASN A 31 1.60 12.40 -3.86
CA ASN A 31 2.71 12.40 -2.90
C ASN A 31 3.48 13.71 -2.93
N GLN A 32 3.85 14.19 -4.12
CA GLN A 32 4.57 15.46 -4.26
C GLN A 32 3.73 16.63 -3.74
N THR A 33 2.43 16.63 -4.03
CA THR A 33 1.50 17.66 -3.53
C THR A 33 1.42 17.65 -2.01
N VAL A 34 1.30 16.48 -1.37
CA VAL A 34 1.28 16.40 0.11
C VAL A 34 2.59 16.90 0.72
N TRP A 35 3.75 16.57 0.16
CA TRP A 35 5.02 17.14 0.64
C TRP A 35 5.04 18.66 0.56
N LYS A 36 4.62 19.24 -0.57
CA LYS A 36 4.54 20.70 -0.74
C LYS A 36 3.59 21.35 0.27
N LEU A 37 2.42 20.75 0.51
CA LEU A 37 1.48 21.24 1.51
C LEU A 37 2.09 21.21 2.92
N MET A 38 2.77 20.12 3.29
CA MET A 38 3.44 20.03 4.59
C MET A 38 4.63 21.02 4.74
N GLU A 39 5.31 21.35 3.65
CA GLU A 39 6.34 22.40 3.62
C GLU A 39 5.74 23.80 3.81
N GLN A 40 4.48 23.98 3.39
CA GLN A 40 3.69 25.20 3.58
C GLN A 40 2.99 25.26 4.95
N GLY A 41 3.22 24.28 5.83
CA GLY A 41 2.67 24.25 7.19
C GLY A 41 1.40 23.41 7.35
N ALA A 42 1.03 22.58 6.37
CA ALA A 42 -0.05 21.61 6.54
C ALA A 42 0.35 20.52 7.54
N GLU A 43 -0.59 20.13 8.40
CA GLU A 43 -0.39 19.19 9.50
C GLU A 43 -0.58 17.72 9.07
N PRO A 44 -0.11 16.74 9.87
CA PRO A 44 -0.49 15.32 9.70
C PRO A 44 -2.02 15.16 9.65
N GLY A 45 -2.51 14.26 8.80
CA GLY A 45 -3.93 14.17 8.45
C GLY A 45 -4.30 14.93 7.17
N THR A 46 -3.36 15.66 6.56
CA THR A 46 -3.53 16.19 5.20
C THR A 46 -3.63 15.06 4.18
N VAL A 47 -4.69 15.07 3.38
CA VAL A 47 -4.99 14.11 2.32
C VAL A 47 -5.04 14.83 0.99
N ALA A 48 -4.27 14.36 0.00
CA ALA A 48 -4.44 14.79 -1.40
C ALA A 48 -5.06 13.64 -2.21
N ILE A 49 -6.09 13.97 -3.00
CA ILE A 49 -6.74 13.04 -3.93
C ILE A 49 -6.71 13.65 -5.32
N ALA A 50 -6.36 12.85 -6.33
CA ALA A 50 -6.42 13.26 -7.73
C ALA A 50 -7.30 12.30 -8.54
N LEU A 51 -8.09 12.83 -9.48
CA LEU A 51 -8.80 11.99 -10.46
C LEU A 51 -7.83 11.44 -11.53
N GLU A 52 -6.77 12.19 -11.82
CA GLU A 52 -5.69 11.80 -12.72
C GLU A 52 -4.32 12.31 -12.23
N GLN A 53 -3.27 11.52 -12.44
CA GLN A 53 -1.88 11.99 -12.28
C GLN A 53 -1.09 11.96 -13.58
N THR A 54 -0.46 13.07 -13.95
CA THR A 54 0.36 13.16 -15.17
C THR A 54 1.77 12.61 -14.98
N ALA A 55 2.25 12.51 -13.74
CA ALA A 55 3.57 12.00 -13.37
C ALA A 55 3.48 11.08 -12.14
N GLY A 56 2.49 10.18 -12.14
CA GLY A 56 2.29 9.20 -11.07
C GLY A 56 3.55 8.37 -10.81
N ARG A 57 3.88 8.15 -9.54
CA ARG A 57 5.14 7.50 -9.13
C ARG A 57 4.89 6.16 -8.44
N GLY A 58 5.70 5.17 -8.79
CA GLY A 58 5.86 3.91 -8.09
C GLY A 58 7.23 3.82 -7.41
N GLN A 59 7.50 2.66 -6.81
CA GLN A 59 8.81 2.37 -6.20
C GLN A 59 9.92 2.29 -7.26
N TRP A 60 11.16 2.59 -6.84
CA TRP A 60 12.37 2.50 -7.65
C TRP A 60 12.29 3.26 -8.99
N GLY A 61 11.67 4.44 -8.97
CA GLY A 61 11.57 5.33 -10.13
C GLY A 61 10.60 4.87 -11.22
N ARG A 62 9.86 3.78 -11.00
CA ARG A 62 8.84 3.32 -11.94
C ARG A 62 7.68 4.32 -11.99
N GLN A 63 7.06 4.45 -13.16
CA GLN A 63 5.86 5.25 -13.32
C GLN A 63 4.63 4.44 -12.90
N TRP A 64 3.69 5.09 -12.20
CA TRP A 64 2.35 4.56 -11.94
C TRP A 64 1.38 5.21 -12.93
N GLN A 65 0.72 4.40 -13.77
CA GLN A 65 -0.28 4.91 -14.70
C GLN A 65 -1.52 5.33 -13.93
N SER A 66 -1.89 6.61 -14.06
CA SER A 66 -2.93 7.23 -13.24
C SER A 66 -4.04 7.88 -14.06
N SER A 67 -4.61 7.14 -15.02
CA SER A 67 -5.73 7.63 -15.84
C SER A 67 -7.02 7.77 -15.03
N LEU A 68 -7.99 8.53 -15.54
CA LEU A 68 -9.32 8.67 -14.95
C LEU A 68 -9.97 7.31 -14.63
N GLY A 69 -10.66 7.25 -13.49
CA GLY A 69 -11.34 6.05 -13.01
C GLY A 69 -10.53 5.24 -12.00
N GLY A 70 -9.33 5.67 -11.60
CA GLY A 70 -8.59 5.08 -10.47
C GLY A 70 -8.66 5.95 -9.22
N LEU A 71 -8.37 5.37 -8.06
CA LEU A 71 -8.13 6.13 -6.83
C LEU A 71 -6.64 6.44 -6.72
N TYR A 72 -6.29 7.71 -6.66
CA TYR A 72 -4.93 8.18 -6.38
C TYR A 72 -4.99 9.10 -5.16
N LEU A 73 -4.45 8.61 -4.04
CA LEU A 73 -4.61 9.24 -2.73
C LEU A 73 -3.27 9.23 -1.99
N SER A 74 -2.93 10.33 -1.32
CA SER A 74 -1.77 10.40 -0.43
C SER A 74 -2.14 11.00 0.91
N LEU A 75 -1.65 10.39 2.00
CA LEU A 75 -1.90 10.82 3.38
C LEU A 75 -0.59 11.23 4.06
N ALA A 76 -0.59 12.40 4.71
CA ALA A 76 0.47 12.87 5.59
C ALA A 76 0.36 12.24 6.99
N LEU A 77 1.47 11.71 7.51
CA LEU A 77 1.60 11.14 8.85
C LEU A 77 2.85 11.66 9.59
N ALA A 78 2.85 11.56 10.92
CA ALA A 78 3.99 11.88 11.79
C ALA A 78 4.28 10.72 12.76
N PRO A 79 4.94 9.65 12.28
CA PRO A 79 4.99 8.36 12.97
C PRO A 79 5.98 8.28 14.14
N ASN A 80 6.98 9.17 14.19
CA ASN A 80 8.03 9.19 15.22
C ASN A 80 8.70 7.82 15.44
N LEU A 81 9.11 7.15 14.36
CA LEU A 81 9.69 5.80 14.38
C LEU A 81 11.20 5.83 14.16
N PRO A 82 11.97 4.84 14.63
CA PRO A 82 13.36 4.69 14.20
C PRO A 82 13.48 4.62 12.68
N ALA A 83 14.49 5.26 12.09
CA ALA A 83 14.71 5.25 10.65
C ALA A 83 14.94 3.85 10.07
N THR A 84 15.49 2.94 10.89
CA THR A 84 15.65 1.51 10.59
C THR A 84 14.32 0.81 10.30
N ASN A 85 13.19 1.39 10.73
CA ASN A 85 11.87 0.79 10.61
C ASN A 85 11.04 1.43 9.48
N SER A 86 11.69 2.06 8.51
CA SER A 86 11.02 2.76 7.40
C SER A 86 10.09 1.87 6.57
N ALA A 87 10.38 0.57 6.46
CA ALA A 87 9.54 -0.39 5.74
C ALA A 87 8.22 -0.70 6.47
N LEU A 88 8.15 -0.49 7.79
CA LEU A 88 6.97 -0.81 8.59
C LEU A 88 5.70 -0.11 8.11
N LEU A 89 5.81 1.18 7.77
CA LEU A 89 4.64 1.95 7.34
C LEU A 89 4.04 1.36 6.07
N THR A 90 4.87 1.02 5.08
CA THR A 90 4.41 0.38 3.84
C THR A 90 3.75 -0.97 4.12
N LEU A 91 4.38 -1.81 4.95
CA LEU A 91 3.89 -3.14 5.29
C LEU A 91 2.56 -3.08 6.03
N CYS A 92 2.48 -2.25 7.06
CA CYS A 92 1.26 -2.06 7.86
C CYS A 92 0.14 -1.43 7.02
N SER A 93 0.43 -0.44 6.17
CA SER A 93 -0.57 0.13 5.26
C SER A 93 -1.08 -0.90 4.26
N ALA A 94 -0.20 -1.74 3.69
CA ALA A 94 -0.62 -2.82 2.78
C ALA A 94 -1.56 -3.80 3.47
N TRP A 95 -1.23 -4.20 4.71
CA TRP A 95 -2.09 -5.06 5.51
C TRP A 95 -3.43 -4.42 5.86
N GLY A 96 -3.42 -3.19 6.34
CA GLY A 96 -4.62 -2.52 6.78
C GLY A 96 -5.57 -2.25 5.61
N ILE A 97 -5.07 -1.84 4.45
CA ILE A 97 -5.88 -1.66 3.24
C ILE A 97 -6.41 -3.00 2.73
N ALA A 98 -5.58 -4.06 2.68
CA ALA A 98 -6.04 -5.38 2.27
C ALA A 98 -7.14 -5.91 3.22
N THR A 99 -6.95 -5.78 4.52
CA THR A 99 -7.93 -6.16 5.54
C THR A 99 -9.22 -5.38 5.41
N ALA A 100 -9.15 -4.07 5.20
CA ALA A 100 -10.32 -3.22 4.99
C ALA A 100 -11.07 -3.59 3.70
N LEU A 101 -10.38 -3.88 2.59
CA LEU A 101 -11.06 -4.34 1.37
C LEU A 101 -11.71 -5.73 1.55
N ARG A 102 -11.08 -6.60 2.34
CA ARG A 102 -11.63 -7.94 2.65
C ARG A 102 -12.87 -7.89 3.53
N SER A 103 -13.01 -6.93 4.44
CA SER A 103 -14.26 -6.75 5.20
C SER A 103 -15.43 -6.36 4.29
N HIS A 104 -15.14 -5.81 3.11
CA HIS A 104 -16.08 -5.56 2.03
C HIS A 104 -16.14 -6.70 1.00
N SER A 105 -15.76 -7.92 1.42
CA SER A 105 -15.78 -9.16 0.61
C SER A 105 -14.83 -9.20 -0.59
N ILE A 106 -13.94 -8.22 -0.76
CA ILE A 106 -12.96 -8.22 -1.86
C ILE A 106 -11.72 -8.99 -1.41
N PRO A 107 -11.40 -10.16 -2.00
CA PRO A 107 -10.35 -11.05 -1.49
C PRO A 107 -8.95 -10.56 -1.90
N VAL A 108 -8.53 -9.43 -1.33
CA VAL A 108 -7.21 -8.83 -1.58
C VAL A 108 -6.12 -9.59 -0.84
N PHE A 109 -5.00 -9.79 -1.51
CA PHE A 109 -3.75 -10.34 -0.97
C PHE A 109 -2.61 -9.32 -1.16
N ILE A 110 -1.45 -9.62 -0.59
CA ILE A 110 -0.29 -8.73 -0.62
C ILE A 110 0.84 -9.44 -1.34
N LYS A 111 1.40 -8.77 -2.35
CA LYS A 111 2.71 -9.11 -2.87
C LYS A 111 3.72 -8.14 -2.27
N TRP A 112 4.65 -8.69 -1.51
CA TRP A 112 5.68 -7.91 -0.85
C TRP A 112 6.51 -7.11 -1.86
N PRO A 113 6.88 -5.86 -1.53
CA PRO A 113 6.63 -5.18 -0.25
C PRO A 113 5.32 -4.36 -0.19
N ASN A 114 4.65 -4.09 -1.32
CA ASN A 114 3.72 -2.97 -1.41
C ASN A 114 2.58 -3.13 -2.43
N ASP A 115 2.48 -4.28 -3.11
CA ASP A 115 1.48 -4.50 -4.15
C ASP A 115 0.22 -5.14 -3.54
N LEU A 116 -0.95 -4.58 -3.84
CA LEU A 116 -2.25 -5.18 -3.55
C LEU A 116 -2.63 -6.07 -4.74
N ILE A 117 -2.97 -7.32 -4.45
CA ILE A 117 -3.24 -8.37 -5.45
C ILE A 117 -4.69 -8.84 -5.34
N LEU A 118 -5.36 -8.95 -6.47
CA LEU A 118 -6.70 -9.52 -6.58
C LEU A 118 -6.71 -10.51 -7.76
N TRP A 119 -7.12 -11.75 -7.50
CA TRP A 119 -7.09 -12.83 -8.50
C TRP A 119 -5.75 -12.93 -9.26
N GLY A 120 -4.65 -12.97 -8.51
CA GLY A 120 -3.28 -13.07 -9.05
C GLY A 120 -2.74 -11.81 -9.73
N ARG A 121 -3.59 -10.82 -10.01
CA ARG A 121 -3.27 -9.60 -10.77
C ARG A 121 -3.14 -8.38 -9.88
N LYS A 122 -2.40 -7.37 -10.36
CA LYS A 122 -2.17 -6.14 -9.60
C LYS A 122 -3.43 -5.28 -9.54
N LEU A 123 -3.98 -5.13 -8.34
CA LEU A 123 -5.09 -4.22 -8.06
C LEU A 123 -4.59 -2.80 -7.74
N GLY A 124 -3.49 -2.71 -7.01
CA GLY A 124 -3.00 -1.43 -6.52
C GLY A 124 -1.58 -1.50 -6.00
N GLY A 125 -1.06 -0.35 -5.57
CA GLY A 125 0.28 -0.25 -5.02
C GLY A 125 0.40 0.90 -4.02
N ILE A 126 1.34 0.74 -3.10
CA ILE A 126 1.61 1.70 -2.04
C ILE A 126 3.03 2.27 -2.22
N LEU A 127 3.16 3.58 -2.07
CA LEU A 127 4.42 4.30 -2.08
C LEU A 127 4.53 5.17 -0.83
N THR A 128 5.29 4.67 0.15
CA THR A 128 5.63 5.44 1.34
C THR A 128 6.93 6.22 1.11
N GLU A 129 6.90 7.51 1.42
CA GLU A 129 8.08 8.38 1.46
C GLU A 129 8.23 8.95 2.87
N THR A 130 9.46 9.15 3.33
CA THR A 130 9.75 9.56 4.70
C THR A 130 10.76 10.69 4.75
N ARG A 131 10.69 11.51 5.81
CA ARG A 131 11.74 12.44 6.21
C ARG A 131 12.27 12.01 7.58
N VAL A 132 13.60 11.92 7.66
CA VAL A 132 14.31 11.49 8.86
C VAL A 132 15.02 12.68 9.49
N GLN A 133 14.87 12.82 10.80
CA GLN A 133 15.58 13.79 11.62
C GLN A 133 16.07 13.09 12.88
N GLN A 134 17.35 13.27 13.23
CA GLN A 134 17.96 12.66 14.43
C GLN A 134 17.72 11.15 14.54
N GLY A 135 17.85 10.43 13.42
CA GLY A 135 17.67 8.97 13.37
C GLY A 135 16.21 8.49 13.46
N LYS A 136 15.22 9.40 13.44
CA LYS A 136 13.79 9.08 13.48
C LYS A 136 13.04 9.60 12.27
N ILE A 137 12.05 8.85 11.81
CA ILE A 137 11.06 9.25 10.83
C ILE A 137 10.08 10.21 11.51
N THR A 138 10.23 11.50 11.23
CA THR A 138 9.38 12.56 11.82
C THR A 138 8.19 12.89 10.95
N LYS A 139 8.30 12.71 9.63
CA LYS A 139 7.21 12.88 8.67
C LYS A 139 7.20 11.73 7.66
N ALA A 140 6.00 11.34 7.25
CA ALA A 140 5.80 10.36 6.20
C ALA A 140 4.62 10.76 5.30
N VAL A 141 4.69 10.36 4.03
CA VAL A 141 3.60 10.44 3.07
C VAL A 141 3.33 9.04 2.56
N VAL A 142 2.14 8.50 2.83
CA VAL A 142 1.69 7.20 2.32
C VAL A 142 0.83 7.46 1.10
N GLY A 143 1.39 7.21 -0.09
CA GLY A 143 0.68 7.23 -1.35
C GLY A 143 0.07 5.88 -1.69
N VAL A 144 -1.17 5.89 -2.18
CA VAL A 144 -1.90 4.69 -2.57
C VAL A 144 -2.54 4.92 -3.94
N GLY A 145 -2.28 3.99 -4.85
CA GLY A 145 -2.99 3.87 -6.12
C GLY A 145 -3.81 2.58 -6.14
N ILE A 146 -5.13 2.67 -6.35
CA ILE A 146 -6.01 1.50 -6.53
C ILE A 146 -6.76 1.63 -7.85
N ASN A 147 -6.72 0.57 -8.66
CA ASN A 147 -7.46 0.49 -9.90
C ASN A 147 -8.94 0.23 -9.61
N TRP A 148 -9.83 1.16 -9.98
CA TRP A 148 -11.27 1.01 -9.75
C TRP A 148 -12.03 0.73 -11.05
N ALA A 149 -12.02 1.66 -11.99
CA ALA A 149 -12.64 1.57 -13.32
C ALA A 149 -11.67 1.99 -14.46
N ASN A 150 -10.47 2.47 -14.11
CA ASN A 150 -9.46 2.88 -15.08
C ASN A 150 -8.95 1.70 -15.93
N PRO A 151 -8.42 1.96 -17.14
CA PRO A 151 -7.70 0.97 -17.90
C PRO A 151 -6.47 0.48 -17.13
N VAL A 152 -6.19 -0.81 -17.26
CA VAL A 152 -5.04 -1.50 -16.64
C VAL A 152 -4.35 -2.37 -17.68
N PRO A 153 -3.02 -2.59 -17.56
CA PRO A 153 -2.33 -3.57 -18.39
C PRO A 153 -2.82 -5.00 -18.09
N GLU A 154 -2.45 -5.97 -18.93
CA GLU A 154 -2.83 -7.39 -18.77
C GLU A 154 -2.46 -7.98 -17.40
N THR A 155 -1.34 -7.53 -16.82
CA THR A 155 -0.89 -7.93 -15.48
C THR A 155 -1.70 -7.32 -14.33
N GLY A 156 -2.64 -6.41 -14.64
CA GLY A 156 -3.46 -5.67 -13.70
C GLY A 156 -4.92 -6.10 -13.70
N ILE A 157 -5.64 -5.67 -12.66
CA ILE A 157 -7.08 -5.80 -12.53
C ILE A 157 -7.63 -4.52 -11.90
N ASN A 158 -8.85 -4.13 -12.26
CA ASN A 158 -9.59 -3.06 -11.60
C ASN A 158 -10.83 -3.64 -10.89
N LEU A 159 -11.35 -2.92 -9.90
CA LEU A 159 -12.49 -3.41 -9.12
C LEU A 159 -13.76 -3.60 -9.95
N GLN A 160 -14.00 -2.77 -10.97
CA GLN A 160 -15.16 -2.89 -11.84
C GLN A 160 -15.18 -4.24 -12.57
N SER A 161 -14.08 -4.65 -13.20
CA SER A 161 -13.97 -5.96 -13.86
C SER A 161 -14.08 -7.14 -12.89
N PHE A 162 -13.73 -6.96 -11.62
CA PHE A 162 -13.99 -7.94 -10.57
C PHE A 162 -15.48 -8.02 -10.24
N PHE A 163 -16.15 -6.89 -10.05
CA PHE A 163 -17.58 -6.83 -9.73
C PHE A 163 -18.47 -7.35 -10.87
N GLU A 164 -18.07 -7.17 -12.14
CA GLU A 164 -18.76 -7.78 -13.30
C GLU A 164 -18.86 -9.31 -13.19
N GLN A 165 -17.87 -9.94 -12.55
CA GLN A 165 -17.84 -11.39 -12.31
C GLN A 165 -18.37 -11.78 -10.92
N GLN A 166 -18.59 -10.81 -10.02
CA GLN A 166 -19.06 -10.99 -8.64
C GLN A 166 -20.09 -9.89 -8.28
N PRO A 167 -21.27 -9.83 -8.95
CA PRO A 167 -22.15 -8.66 -8.92
C PRO A 167 -22.82 -8.40 -7.57
N GLN A 168 -22.74 -9.34 -6.62
CA GLN A 168 -23.23 -9.15 -5.25
C GLN A 168 -22.27 -8.30 -4.38
N GLN A 169 -21.07 -8.02 -4.87
CA GLN A 169 -20.09 -7.20 -4.18
C GLN A 169 -19.91 -5.89 -4.94
N VAL A 170 -20.05 -4.75 -4.25
CA VAL A 170 -19.84 -3.44 -4.89
C VAL A 170 -19.21 -2.45 -3.92
N ILE A 171 -18.17 -1.77 -4.40
CA ILE A 171 -17.79 -0.45 -3.90
C ILE A 171 -18.31 0.57 -4.93
N PRO A 172 -19.41 1.29 -4.63
CA PRO A 172 -20.17 1.98 -5.66
C PRO A 172 -19.55 3.31 -6.11
N SER A 173 -18.52 3.81 -5.41
CA SER A 173 -17.88 5.07 -5.75
C SER A 173 -16.43 5.16 -5.29
N LEU A 174 -15.67 6.09 -5.87
CA LEU A 174 -14.28 6.38 -5.46
C LEU A 174 -14.20 6.96 -4.05
N GLU A 175 -15.23 7.68 -3.60
CA GLU A 175 -15.32 8.25 -2.26
C GLU A 175 -15.36 7.16 -1.19
N ILE A 176 -16.18 6.12 -1.39
CA ILE A 176 -16.23 4.97 -0.48
C ILE A 176 -14.92 4.18 -0.54
N LEU A 177 -14.34 4.00 -1.73
CA LEU A 177 -13.02 3.37 -1.85
C LEU A 177 -11.95 4.17 -1.12
N ALA A 178 -11.97 5.50 -1.22
CA ALA A 178 -11.05 6.39 -0.50
C ALA A 178 -11.24 6.30 1.01
N ALA A 179 -12.48 6.23 1.49
CA ALA A 179 -12.80 6.04 2.90
C ALA A 179 -12.23 4.72 3.43
N ILE A 180 -12.52 3.60 2.76
CA ILE A 180 -12.01 2.26 3.10
C ILE A 180 -10.48 2.25 3.08
N THR A 181 -9.87 2.90 2.08
CA THR A 181 -8.41 2.98 1.95
C THR A 181 -7.79 3.76 3.10
N LEU A 182 -8.32 4.93 3.45
CA LEU A 182 -7.84 5.74 4.57
C LEU A 182 -8.02 5.01 5.91
N GLN A 183 -9.18 4.38 6.13
CA GLN A 183 -9.40 3.51 7.30
C GLN A 183 -8.34 2.42 7.36
N GLY A 184 -8.10 1.72 6.25
CA GLY A 184 -7.05 0.71 6.15
C GLY A 184 -5.67 1.25 6.49
N ILE A 185 -5.29 2.43 5.99
CA ILE A 185 -4.01 3.07 6.34
C ILE A 185 -3.95 3.32 7.86
N PHE A 186 -5.01 3.87 8.46
CA PHE A 186 -5.04 4.15 9.90
C PHE A 186 -5.04 2.89 10.77
N THR A 187 -5.79 1.85 10.40
CA THR A 187 -5.77 0.55 11.06
C THR A 187 -4.37 -0.04 11.03
N GLY A 188 -3.70 -0.02 9.88
CA GLY A 188 -2.31 -0.45 9.78
C GLY A 188 -1.36 0.41 10.63
N TYR A 189 -1.54 1.73 10.60
CA TYR A 189 -0.71 2.68 11.32
C TYR A 189 -0.69 2.44 12.84
N GLN A 190 -1.79 1.94 13.43
CA GLN A 190 -1.85 1.53 14.84
C GLN A 190 -0.84 0.44 15.22
N TYR A 191 -0.35 -0.34 14.24
CA TYR A 191 0.64 -1.40 14.44
C TYR A 191 2.03 -1.03 13.95
N ALA A 192 2.23 0.20 13.44
CA ALA A 192 3.50 0.65 12.87
C ALA A 192 4.54 0.98 13.96
N SER A 193 4.78 0.07 14.90
CA SER A 193 5.83 0.17 15.92
C SER A 193 6.53 -1.19 16.09
N PRO A 194 7.81 -1.23 16.53
CA PRO A 194 8.53 -2.50 16.71
C PRO A 194 7.83 -3.49 17.65
N LYS A 195 7.07 -3.01 18.63
CA LYS A 195 6.35 -3.86 19.58
C LYS A 195 5.04 -4.39 19.01
N GLN A 196 4.30 -3.57 18.26
CA GLN A 196 2.98 -3.94 17.75
C GLN A 196 3.06 -4.71 16.44
N ILE A 197 4.11 -4.54 15.64
CA ILE A 197 4.24 -5.27 14.37
C ILE A 197 4.22 -6.79 14.58
N GLU A 198 4.78 -7.28 15.68
CA GLU A 198 4.79 -8.71 16.03
C GLU A 198 3.37 -9.29 16.14
N THR A 199 2.39 -8.50 16.57
CA THR A 199 1.00 -8.96 16.67
C THR A 199 0.27 -8.93 15.32
N LEU A 200 0.73 -8.10 14.38
CA LEU A 200 0.21 -8.00 13.01
C LEU A 200 0.81 -9.06 12.08
N LEU A 201 2.07 -9.46 12.29
CA LEU A 201 2.78 -10.35 11.38
C LEU A 201 2.03 -11.66 11.06
N PRO A 202 1.42 -12.39 12.01
CA PRO A 202 0.70 -13.62 11.67
C PRO A 202 -0.38 -13.41 10.62
N SER A 203 -1.23 -12.39 10.77
CA SER A 203 -2.30 -12.08 9.82
C SER A 203 -1.78 -11.46 8.53
N TYR A 204 -0.66 -10.72 8.57
CA TYR A 204 0.05 -10.32 7.35
C TYR A 204 0.49 -11.53 6.53
N LEU A 205 1.07 -12.54 7.18
CA LEU A 205 1.59 -13.73 6.53
C LEU A 205 0.50 -14.63 5.93
N GLU A 206 -0.74 -14.52 6.40
CA GLU A 206 -1.91 -15.15 5.77
C GLU A 206 -2.27 -14.50 4.43
N LEU A 207 -2.01 -13.19 4.30
CA LEU A 207 -2.27 -12.43 3.07
C LEU A 207 -1.07 -12.42 2.11
N LEU A 208 0.09 -12.90 2.53
CA LEU A 208 1.33 -12.83 1.75
C LEU A 208 1.33 -13.87 0.61
N THR A 209 1.11 -13.41 -0.62
CA THR A 209 1.09 -14.25 -1.83
C THR A 209 2.38 -15.02 -2.08
N SER A 210 3.53 -14.49 -1.66
CA SER A 210 4.82 -15.12 -1.89
C SER A 210 5.18 -16.19 -0.87
N LYS A 211 4.43 -16.33 0.24
CA LYS A 211 4.76 -17.31 1.29
C LYS A 211 4.74 -18.73 0.71
N GLY A 212 5.82 -19.48 0.92
CA GLY A 212 5.98 -20.82 0.38
C GLY A 212 6.44 -20.88 -1.08
N ARG A 213 6.57 -19.75 -1.78
CA ARG A 213 7.07 -19.75 -3.16
C ARG A 213 8.56 -19.99 -3.25
N CYS A 214 8.95 -20.76 -4.26
CA CYS A 214 10.34 -20.91 -4.67
C CYS A 214 10.86 -19.60 -5.27
N VAL A 215 12.08 -19.22 -4.88
CA VAL A 215 12.81 -18.06 -5.40
C VAL A 215 14.26 -18.46 -5.67
N ILE A 216 14.93 -17.68 -6.52
CA ILE A 216 16.36 -17.77 -6.74
C ILE A 216 16.99 -16.48 -6.21
N VAL A 217 17.97 -16.61 -5.32
CA VAL A 217 18.76 -15.50 -4.76
C VAL A 217 20.22 -15.83 -5.02
N ASP A 218 20.92 -14.96 -5.75
CA ASP A 218 22.34 -15.13 -6.10
C ASP A 218 22.67 -16.53 -6.67
N GLY A 219 21.79 -17.05 -7.53
CA GLY A 219 21.93 -18.37 -8.16
C GLY A 219 21.54 -19.57 -7.29
N ARG A 220 21.13 -19.35 -6.04
CA ARG A 220 20.72 -20.41 -5.10
C ARG A 220 19.20 -20.49 -5.00
N SER A 221 18.67 -21.71 -5.04
CA SER A 221 17.25 -21.96 -4.79
C SER A 221 16.91 -21.75 -3.33
N GLY A 222 15.76 -21.13 -3.08
CA GLY A 222 15.19 -20.96 -1.76
C GLY A 222 13.68 -20.88 -1.77
N VAL A 223 13.10 -20.74 -0.59
CA VAL A 223 11.66 -20.58 -0.39
C VAL A 223 11.43 -19.37 0.51
N VAL A 224 10.47 -18.52 0.13
CA VAL A 224 10.03 -17.42 0.99
C VAL A 224 9.32 -18.00 2.20
N VAL A 225 9.83 -17.72 3.39
CA VAL A 225 9.28 -18.22 4.67
C VAL A 225 8.44 -17.17 5.39
N GLY A 226 8.61 -15.89 5.06
CA GLY A 226 7.79 -14.82 5.61
C GLY A 226 8.43 -13.45 5.46
N VAL A 227 8.14 -12.57 6.41
CA VAL A 227 8.66 -11.21 6.50
C VAL A 227 9.09 -10.96 7.94
N ALA A 228 10.21 -10.26 8.12
CA ALA A 228 10.73 -9.90 9.44
C ALA A 228 9.92 -8.74 10.06
N PRO A 229 9.96 -8.58 11.40
CA PRO A 229 9.37 -7.42 12.08
C PRO A 229 9.92 -6.07 11.61
N THR A 230 11.05 -6.04 10.93
CA THR A 230 11.67 -4.85 10.33
C THR A 230 11.28 -4.65 8.85
N GLY A 231 10.53 -5.58 8.25
CA GLY A 231 9.95 -5.48 6.91
C GLY A 231 10.71 -6.22 5.80
N GLU A 232 11.84 -6.84 6.10
CA GLU A 232 12.62 -7.64 5.15
C GLU A 232 11.93 -8.96 4.79
N LEU A 233 12.02 -9.36 3.53
CA LEU A 233 11.56 -10.67 3.09
C LEU A 233 12.49 -11.76 3.66
N ARG A 234 11.93 -12.71 4.39
CA ARG A 234 12.66 -13.85 4.93
C ARG A 234 12.65 -14.99 3.93
N VAL A 235 13.83 -15.47 3.55
CA VAL A 235 14.01 -16.55 2.57
C VAL A 235 14.89 -17.63 3.18
N ARG A 236 14.44 -18.88 3.12
CA ARG A 236 15.26 -20.05 3.42
C ARG A 236 15.96 -20.50 2.15
N LEU A 237 17.28 -20.36 2.09
CA LEU A 237 18.12 -20.85 1.00
C LEU A 237 18.61 -22.26 1.27
N TYR A 238 18.77 -23.05 0.20
CA TYR A 238 19.28 -24.41 0.27
C TYR A 238 20.69 -24.49 -0.34
N SER A 239 21.56 -25.29 0.27
CA SER A 239 22.89 -25.64 -0.23
C SER A 239 23.20 -27.10 0.09
N GLY A 240 22.89 -28.00 -0.85
CA GLY A 240 22.91 -29.43 -0.60
C GLY A 240 21.90 -29.81 0.51
N ALA A 241 22.38 -30.46 1.57
CA ALA A 241 21.57 -30.82 2.73
C ALA A 241 21.41 -29.68 3.77
N ALA A 242 22.18 -28.59 3.65
CA ALA A 242 22.11 -27.46 4.57
C ALA A 242 21.06 -26.43 4.13
N ALA A 243 20.45 -25.76 5.11
CA ALA A 243 19.58 -24.61 4.88
C ALA A 243 19.98 -23.46 5.81
N GLU A 244 19.93 -22.24 5.28
CA GLU A 244 20.12 -21.00 6.04
C GLU A 244 18.97 -20.04 5.75
N GLU A 245 18.68 -19.15 6.68
CA GLU A 245 17.67 -18.11 6.48
C GLU A 245 18.33 -16.75 6.33
N ILE A 246 17.94 -16.02 5.29
CA ILE A 246 18.41 -14.67 5.01
C ILE A 246 17.25 -13.68 5.00
N CYS A 247 17.56 -12.42 5.26
CA CYS A 247 16.62 -11.30 5.17
C CYS A 247 16.98 -10.40 3.99
N LEU A 248 16.03 -10.19 3.10
CA LEU A 248 16.17 -9.39 1.88
C LEU A 248 15.43 -8.06 2.03
N GLN A 249 16.16 -6.95 1.84
CA GLN A 249 15.57 -5.60 1.90
C GLN A 249 14.64 -5.34 0.71
N PRO A 250 13.57 -4.54 0.87
CA PRO A 250 12.74 -4.09 -0.25
C PRO A 250 13.55 -3.60 -1.46
N GLY A 251 13.33 -4.22 -2.62
CA GLY A 251 14.00 -3.87 -3.88
C GLY A 251 15.21 -4.73 -4.26
N THR A 252 15.62 -5.65 -3.39
CA THR A 252 16.70 -6.60 -3.69
C THR A 252 16.26 -7.77 -4.57
N ILE A 253 14.97 -8.08 -4.62
CA ILE A 253 14.39 -9.16 -5.43
C ILE A 253 13.03 -8.77 -6.00
N SER A 254 12.70 -9.33 -7.17
CA SER A 254 11.37 -9.24 -7.79
C SER A 254 10.65 -10.58 -7.71
N LEU A 255 9.44 -10.59 -7.13
CA LEU A 255 8.67 -11.81 -6.85
C LEU A 255 7.64 -12.20 -7.94
N GLY A 256 7.65 -11.52 -9.10
CA GLY A 256 6.71 -11.79 -10.20
C GLY A 256 5.22 -11.58 -9.83
N TYR A 257 4.30 -12.02 -10.67
CA TYR A 257 2.87 -12.20 -10.34
C TYR A 257 2.53 -13.69 -10.52
N GLU A 258 1.48 -14.20 -9.86
CA GLU A 258 1.03 -15.58 -10.14
C GLU A 258 0.52 -15.64 -11.58
N ARG A 259 0.87 -16.72 -12.27
CA ARG A 259 0.29 -17.08 -13.56
C ARG A 259 -0.89 -18.01 -13.34
#